data_AF-Q48Q34-F1
#
_entry.id   AF-Q48Q34-F1
#
_cell.length_a   1.000
_cell.length_b   1.000
_cell.length_c   1.000
_cell.angle_alpha   90.00
_cell.angle_beta   90.00
_cell.angle_gamma   90.00
#
_symmetry.space_group_name_H-M   'P 1'
#
loop_
_entity.id
_entity.type
_entity.pdbx_description
1 polymer ?
#
loop_
_entity_poly.entity_id
_entity_poly.type
_entity_poly.pdbx_seq_one_letter_code
_entity_poly.pdbx_strand_id
1 'polypeptide(L)'
;MSLAIVHSRAQVGVEAPAVTVEAHLANGLPALTLVGLPEGAVKESKDRVRSAILNSGLDFPARRITLNLAPADLPKDGGRFDLAIALGLLAASGQVPLVALQDVECLGELALSGAIRPIQGVLPAALAARAAERTLIIPAVNAEEACLASGLRVIAVNHLLELVAHFNGRTVIAPYQSSGLLHQPKPYPDLSEVQGQTAAKRALVIAAAGAHNLLFSGPPGTGKTLLASRLPGLLPPLDEHEALEVAAIQSVASQVPLTSWPQRPFRQPHHSASGPALVGGGCRLSN
;
A
#
# COMPACT_ATOMS: atom_id res chain seq x y z
N MET A 1 28.50 -5.28 -15.11
CA MET A 1 28.58 -4.31 -13.99
C MET A 1 28.08 -5.00 -12.74
N SER A 2 28.68 -4.76 -11.58
CA SER A 2 28.33 -5.42 -10.31
C SER A 2 27.36 -4.62 -9.43
N LEU A 3 26.89 -3.47 -9.92
CA LEU A 3 25.91 -2.61 -9.25
C LEU A 3 24.57 -2.72 -9.97
N ALA A 4 23.50 -2.94 -9.22
CA ALA A 4 22.13 -2.83 -9.67
C ALA A 4 21.38 -1.83 -8.79
N ILE A 5 20.44 -1.11 -9.40
CA ILE A 5 19.60 -0.12 -8.74
C ILE A 5 18.15 -0.49 -9.05
N VAL A 6 17.32 -0.59 -8.01
CA VAL A 6 15.89 -0.89 -8.13
C VAL A 6 15.11 0.15 -7.35
N HIS A 7 14.08 0.71 -7.97
CA HIS A 7 13.21 1.70 -7.32
C HIS A 7 12.13 1.01 -6.48
N SER A 8 11.83 1.62 -5.34
CA SER A 8 10.81 1.19 -4.38
C SER A 8 10.26 2.42 -3.64
N ARG A 9 9.38 2.20 -2.66
CA ARG A 9 8.70 3.27 -1.93
C ARG A 9 8.56 2.91 -0.45
N ALA A 10 8.92 3.84 0.42
CA ALA A 10 8.60 3.73 1.85
C ALA A 10 7.11 4.04 2.10
N GLN A 11 6.66 3.84 3.33
CA GLN A 11 5.32 4.21 3.78
C GLN A 11 5.46 5.19 4.93
N VAL A 12 4.99 6.43 4.74
CA VAL A 12 5.00 7.49 5.74
C VAL A 12 3.59 8.06 5.80
N GLY A 13 2.77 7.57 6.74
CA GLY A 13 1.33 7.86 6.74
C GLY A 13 0.67 7.51 5.40
N VAL A 14 0.04 8.51 4.78
CA VAL A 14 -0.60 8.41 3.44
C VAL A 14 0.34 8.77 2.29
N GLU A 15 1.60 9.06 2.59
CA GLU A 15 2.63 9.34 1.58
C GLU A 15 3.48 8.10 1.30
N ALA A 16 4.04 8.06 0.10
CA ALA A 16 4.95 7.02 -0.35
C ALA A 16 6.23 7.64 -0.95
N PRO A 17 7.17 8.10 -0.10
CA PRO A 17 8.41 8.69 -0.58
C PRO A 17 9.28 7.66 -1.29
N ALA A 18 10.04 8.13 -2.29
CA ALA A 18 10.91 7.28 -3.12
C ALA A 18 12.04 6.67 -2.29
N VAL A 19 12.27 5.36 -2.49
CA VAL A 19 13.39 4.63 -1.92
C VAL A 19 14.12 3.92 -3.06
N THR A 20 15.44 4.00 -3.04
CA THR A 20 16.30 3.29 -3.99
C THR A 20 17.00 2.16 -3.27
N VAL A 21 16.90 0.95 -3.82
CA VAL A 21 17.61 -0.24 -3.37
C VAL A 21 18.80 -0.48 -4.28
N GLU A 22 20.00 -0.32 -3.73
CA GLU A 22 21.25 -0.52 -4.45
C GLU A 22 21.86 -1.85 -4.02
N ALA A 23 22.19 -2.70 -4.97
CA ALA A 23 22.85 -3.98 -4.74
C ALA A 23 24.20 -3.99 -5.42
N HIS A 24 25.27 -4.10 -4.62
CA HIS A 24 26.64 -4.16 -5.12
C HIS A 24 27.28 -5.51 -4.77
N LEU A 25 27.87 -6.17 -5.78
CA LEU A 25 28.60 -7.43 -5.64
C LEU A 25 30.11 -7.21 -5.79
N ALA A 26 30.87 -7.40 -4.70
CA ALA A 26 32.32 -7.36 -4.71
C ALA A 26 32.93 -8.77 -4.60
N ASN A 27 34.13 -8.93 -5.13
CA ASN A 27 34.91 -10.16 -4.94
C ASN A 27 35.31 -10.31 -3.45
N GLY A 28 35.33 -11.55 -2.95
CA GLY A 28 35.68 -11.86 -1.57
C GLY A 28 34.83 -13.00 -1.00
N LEU A 29 35.06 -13.32 0.27
CA LEU A 29 34.27 -14.33 0.99
C LEU A 29 32.78 -13.93 1.03
N PRO A 30 31.86 -14.90 0.92
CA PRO A 30 30.43 -14.64 0.99
C PRO A 30 30.05 -13.93 2.29
N ALA A 31 29.56 -12.69 2.16
CA ALA A 31 29.07 -11.88 3.26
C ALA A 31 27.98 -10.96 2.74
N LEU A 32 26.94 -10.71 3.52
CA LEU A 32 25.87 -9.77 3.16
C LEU A 32 25.76 -8.71 4.24
N THR A 33 25.94 -7.46 3.82
CA THR A 33 25.80 -6.25 4.64
C THR A 33 24.62 -5.44 4.10
N LEU A 34 23.71 -5.04 4.99
CA LEU A 34 22.57 -4.21 4.66
C LEU A 34 22.69 -2.86 5.39
N VAL A 35 22.52 -1.76 4.66
CA VAL A 35 22.64 -0.38 5.16
C VAL A 35 21.31 0.33 4.95
N GLY A 36 20.86 1.11 5.94
CA GLY A 36 19.64 1.93 5.85
C GLY A 36 18.36 1.28 6.37
N LEU A 37 18.43 0.08 6.96
CA LEU A 37 17.33 -0.59 7.67
C LEU A 37 17.60 -0.71 9.18
N PRO A 38 16.55 -0.80 10.03
CA PRO A 38 16.68 -1.18 11.44
C PRO A 38 17.18 -2.62 11.63
N GLU A 39 17.92 -2.86 12.71
CA GLU A 39 18.67 -4.11 12.96
C GLU A 39 17.81 -5.40 12.88
N GLY A 40 16.59 -5.38 13.41
CA GLY A 40 15.68 -6.53 13.35
C GLY A 40 15.21 -6.87 11.93
N ALA A 41 14.74 -5.86 11.20
CA ALA A 41 14.26 -6.00 9.83
C ALA A 41 15.38 -6.44 8.87
N VAL A 42 16.62 -5.99 9.12
CA VAL A 42 17.81 -6.43 8.38
C VAL A 42 17.98 -7.95 8.43
N LYS A 43 17.90 -8.54 9.64
CA LYS A 43 18.12 -9.97 9.83
C LYS A 43 17.03 -10.80 9.15
N GLU A 44 15.78 -10.41 9.33
CA GLU A 44 14.64 -11.11 8.72
C GLU A 44 14.65 -11.02 7.19
N SER A 45 14.87 -9.83 6.61
CA SER A 45 14.85 -9.64 5.16
C SER A 45 15.98 -10.42 4.48
N LYS A 46 17.18 -10.42 5.09
CA LYS A 46 18.34 -11.18 4.61
C LYS A 46 18.03 -12.67 4.45
N ASP A 47 17.53 -13.30 5.52
CA ASP A 47 17.28 -14.74 5.52
C ASP A 47 16.09 -15.09 4.61
N ARG A 48 15.10 -14.21 4.54
CA ARG A 48 13.90 -14.35 3.72
C ARG A 48 14.20 -14.26 2.22
N VAL A 49 14.88 -13.20 1.78
CA VAL A 49 15.30 -13.01 0.38
C VAL A 49 16.22 -14.14 -0.07
N ARG A 50 17.19 -14.53 0.76
CA ARG A 50 18.09 -15.64 0.42
C ARG A 50 17.32 -16.94 0.21
N SER A 51 16.43 -17.29 1.12
CA SER A 51 15.62 -18.51 1.02
C SER A 51 14.69 -18.46 -0.19
N ALA A 52 14.05 -17.32 -0.44
CA ALA A 52 13.17 -17.11 -1.57
C ALA A 52 13.87 -17.33 -2.92
N ILE A 53 15.08 -16.79 -3.09
CA ILE A 53 15.91 -16.97 -4.30
C ILE A 53 16.26 -18.46 -4.49
N LEU A 54 16.79 -19.10 -3.44
CA LEU A 54 17.22 -20.50 -3.52
C LEU A 54 16.05 -21.46 -3.77
N ASN A 55 14.93 -21.29 -3.08
CA ASN A 55 13.74 -22.13 -3.25
C ASN A 55 13.01 -21.87 -4.57
N SER A 56 13.28 -20.72 -5.21
CA SER A 56 12.86 -20.45 -6.58
C SER A 56 13.77 -21.13 -7.63
N GLY A 57 14.83 -21.84 -7.23
CA GLY A 57 15.79 -22.43 -8.17
C GLY A 57 16.68 -21.40 -8.86
N LEU A 58 16.84 -20.21 -8.27
CA LEU A 58 17.72 -19.14 -8.73
C LEU A 58 19.02 -19.16 -7.95
N ASP A 59 20.08 -18.61 -8.54
CA ASP A 59 21.40 -18.62 -7.91
C ASP A 59 21.54 -17.45 -6.92
N PHE A 60 21.82 -17.76 -5.66
CA PHE A 60 22.20 -16.73 -4.69
C PHE A 60 23.71 -16.44 -4.81
N PRO A 61 24.14 -15.20 -5.11
CA PRO A 61 25.54 -14.92 -5.41
C PRO A 61 26.45 -15.17 -4.20
N ALA A 62 27.42 -16.09 -4.35
CA ALA A 62 28.44 -16.41 -3.34
C ALA A 62 29.59 -15.38 -3.36
N ARG A 63 29.25 -14.09 -3.18
CA ARG A 63 30.18 -12.95 -3.20
C ARG A 63 29.98 -12.06 -1.98
N ARG A 64 30.80 -11.03 -1.82
CA ARG A 64 30.55 -9.98 -0.82
C ARG A 64 29.47 -9.05 -1.37
N ILE A 65 28.33 -9.02 -0.69
CA ILE A 65 27.12 -8.29 -1.06
C ILE A 65 26.98 -7.08 -0.15
N THR A 66 26.79 -5.91 -0.74
CA THR A 66 26.39 -4.69 -0.03
C THR A 66 25.06 -4.22 -0.59
N LEU A 67 24.06 -4.15 0.29
CA LEU A 67 22.73 -3.63 0.00
C LEU A 67 22.57 -2.29 0.71
N ASN A 68 22.17 -1.26 -0.02
CA ASN A 68 21.93 0.07 0.53
C ASN A 68 20.52 0.51 0.17
N LEU A 69 19.77 0.99 1.17
CA LEU A 69 18.45 1.56 0.98
C LEU A 69 18.51 3.06 1.27
N ALA A 70 18.41 3.87 0.22
CA ALA A 70 18.48 5.33 0.29
C ALA A 70 17.09 5.95 0.03
N PRO A 71 16.76 7.09 0.67
CA PRO A 71 17.55 7.83 1.66
C PRO A 71 17.42 7.25 3.09
N ALA A 72 18.42 7.49 3.94
CA ALA A 72 18.56 6.81 5.24
C ALA A 72 17.56 7.29 6.32
N ASP A 73 17.05 8.50 6.18
CA ASP A 73 16.14 9.21 7.09
C ASP A 73 14.69 8.70 7.07
N LEU A 74 14.27 8.04 5.98
CA LEU A 74 12.93 7.48 5.89
C LEU A 74 12.76 6.22 6.76
N PRO A 75 11.59 6.04 7.40
CA PRO A 75 11.26 4.79 8.08
C PRO A 75 11.18 3.66 7.05
N LYS A 76 11.98 2.62 7.28
CA LYS A 76 12.05 1.45 6.41
C LYS A 76 11.81 0.20 7.24
N ASP A 77 10.56 0.02 7.64
CA ASP A 77 10.13 -1.12 8.41
C ASP A 77 9.34 -2.11 7.53
N GLY A 78 9.46 -3.40 7.87
CA GLY A 78 8.70 -4.49 7.24
C GLY A 78 9.31 -5.07 5.95
N GLY A 79 8.63 -6.08 5.40
CA GLY A 79 9.13 -6.88 4.26
C GLY A 79 8.89 -6.28 2.88
N ARG A 80 8.28 -5.09 2.76
CA ARG A 80 7.88 -4.52 1.45
C ARG A 80 9.03 -4.32 0.45
N PHE A 81 10.26 -4.24 0.93
CA PHE A 81 11.47 -4.06 0.11
C PHE A 81 12.07 -5.38 -0.37
N ASP A 82 11.61 -6.54 0.13
CA ASP A 82 12.20 -7.84 -0.17
C ASP A 82 12.26 -8.12 -1.68
N LEU A 83 11.18 -7.78 -2.39
CA LEU A 83 11.10 -7.93 -3.85
C LEU A 83 12.16 -7.09 -4.57
N ALA A 84 12.30 -5.82 -4.20
CA ALA A 84 13.29 -4.91 -4.79
C ALA A 84 14.73 -5.37 -4.48
N ILE A 85 14.98 -5.84 -3.25
CA ILE A 85 16.26 -6.42 -2.83
C ILE A 85 16.59 -7.67 -3.67
N ALA A 86 15.64 -8.60 -3.81
CA ALA A 86 15.84 -9.81 -4.60
C ALA A 86 16.16 -9.48 -6.06
N LEU A 87 15.39 -8.59 -6.69
CA LEU A 87 15.65 -8.15 -8.07
C LEU A 87 16.99 -7.44 -8.22
N GLY A 88 17.38 -6.62 -7.25
CA GLY A 88 18.70 -5.98 -7.23
C GLY A 88 19.84 -7.01 -7.20
N LEU A 89 19.74 -8.04 -6.36
CA LEU A 89 20.73 -9.12 -6.31
C LEU A 89 20.78 -9.95 -7.59
N LEU A 90 19.61 -10.29 -8.16
CA LEU A 90 19.51 -11.05 -9.40
C LEU A 90 20.06 -10.24 -10.59
N ALA A 91 19.82 -8.93 -10.63
CA ALA A 91 20.36 -8.07 -11.68
C ALA A 91 21.87 -7.83 -11.52
N ALA A 92 22.36 -7.59 -10.30
CA ALA A 92 23.79 -7.42 -10.04
C ALA A 92 24.59 -8.70 -10.33
N SER A 93 23.96 -9.88 -10.20
CA SER A 93 24.53 -11.18 -10.57
C SER A 93 24.32 -11.58 -12.04
N GLY A 94 23.60 -10.77 -12.83
CA GLY A 94 23.38 -10.99 -14.26
C GLY A 94 22.26 -11.96 -14.62
N GLN A 95 21.43 -12.37 -13.65
CA GLN A 95 20.25 -13.22 -13.87
C GLN A 95 19.03 -12.44 -14.39
N VAL A 96 19.03 -11.12 -14.20
CA VAL A 96 18.01 -10.19 -14.71
C VAL A 96 18.72 -9.03 -15.44
N PRO A 97 18.24 -8.59 -16.63
CA PRO A 97 18.83 -7.44 -17.32
C PRO A 97 18.63 -6.14 -16.53
N LEU A 98 19.70 -5.38 -16.30
CA LEU A 98 19.65 -4.09 -15.59
C LEU A 98 18.71 -3.07 -16.25
N VAL A 99 18.66 -3.05 -17.58
CA VAL A 99 17.82 -2.12 -18.36
C VAL A 99 16.34 -2.36 -18.07
N ALA A 100 15.93 -3.60 -17.79
CA ALA A 100 14.54 -3.95 -17.51
C ALA A 100 14.03 -3.38 -16.15
N LEU A 101 14.94 -2.90 -15.29
CA LEU A 101 14.62 -2.37 -13.97
C LEU A 101 14.61 -0.84 -13.88
N GLN A 102 14.92 -0.12 -14.97
CA GLN A 102 15.05 1.34 -14.96
C GLN A 102 13.71 2.06 -14.77
N ASP A 103 12.66 1.60 -15.45
CA ASP A 103 11.35 2.27 -15.49
C ASP A 103 10.30 1.59 -14.60
N VAL A 104 10.75 0.80 -13.61
CA VAL A 104 9.86 0.04 -12.73
C VAL A 104 10.10 0.37 -11.25
N GLU A 105 9.02 0.39 -10.48
CA GLU A 105 9.05 0.43 -9.02
C GLU A 105 8.53 -0.90 -8.48
N CYS A 106 9.24 -1.50 -7.53
CA CYS A 106 8.91 -2.82 -7.01
C CYS A 106 8.56 -2.75 -5.53
N LEU A 107 7.43 -3.35 -5.17
CA LEU A 107 6.98 -3.49 -3.79
C LEU A 107 6.44 -4.90 -3.56
N GLY A 108 6.80 -5.52 -2.45
CA GLY A 108 6.31 -6.84 -2.11
C GLY A 108 7.17 -7.51 -1.05
N GLU A 109 6.51 -8.19 -0.13
CA GLU A 109 7.18 -9.10 0.81
C GLU A 109 7.40 -10.46 0.14
N LEU A 110 8.57 -11.07 0.34
CA LEU A 110 8.83 -12.41 -0.17
C LEU A 110 8.52 -13.45 0.90
N ALA A 111 7.81 -14.52 0.56
CA ALA A 111 7.82 -15.72 1.38
C ALA A 111 9.12 -16.50 1.17
N LEU A 112 9.48 -17.37 2.11
CA LEU A 112 10.63 -18.26 1.95
C LEU A 112 10.55 -19.16 0.70
N SER A 113 9.34 -19.40 0.18
CA SER A 113 9.10 -20.17 -1.06
C SER A 113 9.37 -19.38 -2.34
N GLY A 114 9.50 -18.05 -2.29
CA GLY A 114 9.52 -17.18 -3.46
C GLY A 114 8.15 -16.61 -3.86
N ALA A 115 7.07 -17.01 -3.16
CA ALA A 115 5.77 -16.38 -3.32
C ALA A 115 5.79 -14.92 -2.83
N ILE A 116 5.06 -14.05 -3.50
CA ILE A 116 5.00 -12.62 -3.18
C ILE A 116 3.74 -12.36 -2.34
N ARG A 117 3.95 -11.83 -1.13
CA ARG A 117 2.91 -11.55 -0.14
C ARG A 117 2.38 -10.13 -0.27
N PRO A 118 1.10 -9.91 0.09
CA PRO A 118 0.50 -8.58 0.03
C PRO A 118 1.19 -7.59 0.97
N ILE A 119 1.15 -6.33 0.58
CA ILE A 119 1.64 -5.20 1.37
C ILE A 119 0.47 -4.29 1.79
N GLN A 120 0.68 -3.53 2.86
CA GLN A 120 -0.22 -2.44 3.26
C GLN A 120 0.15 -1.15 2.53
N GLY A 121 -0.79 -0.22 2.38
CA GLY A 121 -0.51 1.10 1.81
C GLY A 121 -0.10 1.06 0.34
N VAL A 122 -0.70 0.18 -0.48
CA VAL A 122 -0.36 0.08 -1.91
C VAL A 122 -0.87 1.28 -2.71
N LEU A 123 -2.02 1.85 -2.37
CA LEU A 123 -2.60 2.96 -3.12
C LEU A 123 -1.76 4.25 -3.06
N PRO A 124 -1.28 4.71 -1.89
CA PRO A 124 -0.29 5.79 -1.83
C PRO A 124 0.91 5.57 -2.76
N ALA A 125 1.45 4.34 -2.77
CA ALA A 125 2.59 4.00 -3.60
C ALA A 125 2.25 3.99 -5.09
N ALA A 126 1.03 3.55 -5.45
CA ALA A 126 0.52 3.62 -6.82
C ALA A 126 0.37 5.07 -7.31
N LEU A 127 -0.20 5.96 -6.50
CA LEU A 127 -0.32 7.38 -6.82
C LEU A 127 1.05 8.04 -6.99
N ALA A 128 2.01 7.70 -6.13
CA ALA A 128 3.38 8.22 -6.20
C ALA A 128 4.19 7.67 -7.39
N ALA A 129 4.01 6.39 -7.73
CA ALA A 129 4.61 5.76 -8.90
C ALA A 129 4.05 6.35 -10.20
N ARG A 130 2.74 6.63 -10.23
CA ARG A 130 2.08 7.33 -11.34
C ARG A 130 2.67 8.71 -11.55
N ALA A 131 2.84 9.49 -10.48
CA ALA A 131 3.44 10.82 -10.54
C ALA A 131 4.90 10.79 -11.00
N ALA A 132 5.60 9.67 -10.79
CA ALA A 132 6.96 9.45 -11.28
C ALA A 132 7.03 8.78 -12.66
N GLU A 133 5.88 8.54 -13.31
CA GLU A 133 5.74 7.91 -14.63
C GLU A 133 6.41 6.51 -14.72
N ARG A 134 6.45 5.77 -13.61
CA ARG A 134 7.03 4.42 -13.57
C ARG A 134 5.96 3.33 -13.55
N THR A 135 6.32 2.16 -14.09
CA THR A 135 5.49 0.96 -13.98
C THR A 135 5.59 0.39 -12.57
N LEU A 136 4.45 0.10 -11.94
CA LEU A 136 4.42 -0.46 -10.59
C LEU A 136 4.31 -1.99 -10.63
N ILE A 137 5.26 -2.68 -10.00
CA ILE A 137 5.27 -4.12 -9.81
C ILE A 137 4.92 -4.44 -8.36
N ILE A 138 3.83 -5.18 -8.17
CA ILE A 138 3.22 -5.45 -6.87
C ILE A 138 2.64 -6.87 -6.76
N PRO A 139 2.34 -7.34 -5.53
CA PRO A 139 1.66 -8.62 -5.32
C PRO A 139 0.28 -8.60 -6.00
N ALA A 140 -0.14 -9.71 -6.60
CA ALA A 140 -1.40 -9.76 -7.35
C ALA A 140 -2.64 -9.43 -6.49
N VAL A 141 -2.59 -9.76 -5.19
CA VAL A 141 -3.67 -9.44 -4.23
C VAL A 141 -3.88 -7.92 -4.08
N ASN A 142 -2.85 -7.11 -4.30
CA ASN A 142 -2.91 -5.65 -4.20
C ASN A 142 -3.29 -4.96 -5.53
N ALA A 143 -3.43 -5.72 -6.63
CA ALA A 143 -3.52 -5.16 -7.97
C ALA A 143 -4.78 -4.31 -8.22
N GLU A 144 -5.95 -4.79 -7.77
CA GLU A 144 -7.21 -4.03 -7.92
C GLU A 144 -7.14 -2.67 -7.24
N GLU A 145 -6.59 -2.63 -6.03
CA GLU A 145 -6.46 -1.40 -5.27
C GLU A 145 -5.47 -0.43 -5.91
N ALA A 146 -4.32 -0.91 -6.39
CA ALA A 146 -3.36 -0.08 -7.11
C ALA A 146 -3.93 0.50 -8.41
N CYS A 147 -4.82 -0.22 -9.09
CA CYS A 147 -5.48 0.25 -10.31
C CYS A 147 -6.50 1.37 -10.07
N LEU A 148 -6.85 1.70 -8.81
CA LEU A 148 -7.58 2.95 -8.52
C LEU A 148 -6.77 4.20 -8.90
N ALA A 149 -5.43 4.10 -8.97
CA ALA A 149 -4.60 5.15 -9.53
C ALA A 149 -4.71 5.16 -11.07
N SER A 150 -5.79 5.75 -11.57
CA SER A 150 -6.08 5.90 -13.01
C SER A 150 -4.84 6.35 -13.79
N GLY A 151 -4.53 5.65 -14.89
CA GLY A 151 -3.39 5.93 -15.77
C GLY A 151 -2.06 5.27 -15.37
N LEU A 152 -1.99 4.60 -14.21
CA LEU A 152 -0.80 3.84 -13.82
C LEU A 152 -0.72 2.49 -14.55
N ARG A 153 0.46 2.14 -15.05
CA ARG A 153 0.75 0.78 -15.49
C ARG A 153 1.11 -0.09 -14.30
N VAL A 154 0.26 -1.08 -14.00
CA VAL A 154 0.45 -2.03 -12.89
C VAL A 154 0.79 -3.41 -13.46
N ILE A 155 1.82 -4.07 -12.91
CA ILE A 155 2.17 -5.47 -13.17
C ILE A 155 1.96 -6.25 -11.88
N ALA A 156 1.00 -7.17 -11.91
CA ALA A 156 0.61 -8.00 -10.80
C ALA A 156 1.31 -9.35 -10.86
N VAL A 157 1.94 -9.77 -9.76
CA VAL A 157 2.71 -11.02 -9.71
C VAL A 157 2.45 -11.82 -8.43
N ASN A 158 2.52 -13.14 -8.55
CA ASN A 158 2.35 -14.05 -7.40
C ASN A 158 3.67 -14.66 -6.93
N HIS A 159 4.69 -14.70 -7.79
CA HIS A 159 5.95 -15.37 -7.50
C HIS A 159 7.15 -14.65 -8.13
N LEU A 160 8.29 -14.71 -7.46
CA LEU A 160 9.56 -14.14 -7.94
C LEU A 160 9.97 -14.68 -9.34
N LEU A 161 9.62 -15.92 -9.66
CA LEU A 161 9.97 -16.57 -10.92
C LEU A 161 9.24 -15.95 -12.11
N GLU A 162 8.00 -15.50 -11.91
CA GLU A 162 7.22 -14.83 -12.95
C GLU A 162 7.93 -13.56 -13.39
N LEU A 163 8.47 -12.78 -12.44
CA LEU A 163 9.23 -11.57 -12.74
C LEU A 163 10.56 -11.86 -13.44
N VAL A 164 11.29 -12.87 -13.00
CA VAL A 164 12.54 -13.27 -13.68
C VAL A 164 12.26 -13.72 -15.10
N ALA A 165 11.19 -14.49 -15.33
CA ALA A 165 10.77 -14.89 -16.68
C ALA A 165 10.31 -13.68 -17.52
N HIS A 166 9.61 -12.73 -16.91
CA HIS A 166 9.17 -11.49 -17.55
C HIS A 166 10.33 -10.64 -18.03
N PHE A 167 11.28 -10.31 -17.15
CA PHE A 167 12.40 -9.46 -17.48
C PHE A 167 13.40 -10.11 -18.45
N ASN A 168 13.47 -11.43 -18.47
CA ASN A 168 14.25 -12.18 -19.47
C ASN A 168 13.49 -12.43 -20.78
N GLY A 169 12.28 -11.91 -20.95
CA GLY A 169 11.48 -12.04 -22.18
C GLY A 169 10.95 -13.44 -22.45
N ARG A 170 10.97 -14.34 -21.46
CA ARG A 170 10.45 -15.72 -21.60
C ARG A 170 8.92 -15.77 -21.51
N THR A 171 8.37 -15.05 -20.53
CA THR A 171 6.92 -14.99 -20.29
C THR A 171 6.52 -13.55 -20.00
N VAL A 172 5.96 -12.87 -21.00
CA VAL A 172 5.54 -11.47 -20.84
C VAL A 172 4.26 -11.41 -19.99
N ILE A 173 4.32 -10.67 -18.88
CA ILE A 173 3.17 -10.39 -18.03
C ILE A 173 2.51 -9.13 -18.58
N ALA A 174 1.25 -9.25 -18.98
CA ALA A 174 0.47 -8.10 -19.41
C ALA A 174 0.16 -7.19 -18.21
N PRO A 175 0.04 -5.86 -18.42
CA PRO A 175 -0.46 -4.98 -17.39
C PRO A 175 -1.80 -5.47 -16.84
N TYR A 176 -1.96 -5.40 -15.52
CA TYR A 176 -3.19 -5.79 -14.86
C TYR A 176 -4.35 -4.89 -15.30
N GLN A 177 -5.48 -5.50 -15.64
CA GLN A 177 -6.70 -4.78 -15.96
C GLN A 177 -7.66 -4.93 -14.78
N SER A 178 -8.07 -3.80 -14.19
CA SER A 178 -9.05 -3.81 -13.12
C SER A 178 -10.36 -4.43 -13.62
N SER A 179 -10.89 -5.35 -12.83
CA SER A 179 -12.20 -5.98 -13.03
C SER A 179 -13.35 -5.09 -12.57
N GLY A 180 -13.07 -3.88 -12.08
CA GLY A 180 -14.08 -2.93 -11.62
C GLY A 180 -14.75 -3.32 -10.30
N LEU A 181 -14.30 -4.39 -9.63
CA LEU A 181 -14.91 -4.92 -8.41
C LEU A 181 -15.01 -3.88 -7.27
N LEU A 182 -14.08 -2.93 -7.23
CA LEU A 182 -14.10 -1.87 -6.23
C LEU A 182 -15.17 -0.81 -6.49
N HIS A 183 -15.68 -0.64 -7.71
CA HIS A 183 -16.56 0.46 -8.13
C HIS A 183 -18.04 0.32 -7.69
N GLN A 184 -18.30 -0.37 -6.57
CA GLN A 184 -19.65 -0.59 -6.06
C GLN A 184 -19.83 0.08 -4.70
N PRO A 185 -20.41 1.30 -4.64
CA PRO A 185 -20.72 1.94 -3.37
C PRO A 185 -21.79 1.12 -2.64
N LYS A 186 -21.62 0.97 -1.33
CA LYS A 186 -22.63 0.35 -0.47
C LYS A 186 -23.71 1.40 -0.15
N PRO A 187 -24.99 1.02 -0.21
CA PRO A 187 -26.07 1.95 0.12
C PRO A 187 -25.93 2.43 1.56
N TYR A 188 -26.14 3.73 1.77
CA TYR A 188 -26.21 4.31 3.10
C TYR A 188 -27.60 4.09 3.71
N PRO A 189 -27.71 4.05 5.04
CA PRO A 189 -29.02 4.09 5.70
C PRO A 189 -29.78 5.37 5.31
N ASP A 190 -31.09 5.27 5.15
CA ASP A 190 -31.93 6.40 4.73
C ASP A 190 -32.45 7.20 5.93
N LEU A 191 -32.54 8.53 5.78
CA LEU A 191 -33.18 9.44 6.73
C LEU A 191 -34.69 9.16 6.87
N SER A 192 -35.32 8.59 5.85
CA SER A 192 -36.73 8.19 5.86
C SER A 192 -37.04 7.16 6.97
N GLU A 193 -36.06 6.32 7.34
CA GLU A 193 -36.19 5.32 8.40
C GLU A 193 -36.30 5.91 9.82
N VAL A 194 -35.88 7.17 10.02
CA VAL A 194 -35.96 7.83 11.32
C VAL A 194 -37.40 8.30 11.56
N GLN A 195 -38.06 7.78 12.58
CA GLN A 195 -39.41 8.25 12.93
C GLN A 195 -39.35 9.52 13.79
N GLY A 196 -40.13 10.54 13.43
CA GLY A 196 -40.17 11.83 14.14
C GLY A 196 -38.90 12.69 13.97
N GLN A 197 -38.53 13.41 15.04
CA GLN A 197 -37.31 14.24 15.14
C GLN A 197 -37.15 15.32 14.05
N THR A 198 -38.23 16.00 13.66
CA THR A 198 -38.27 16.96 12.54
C THR A 198 -37.20 18.05 12.63
N ALA A 199 -36.98 18.61 13.83
CA ALA A 199 -35.97 19.65 14.04
C ALA A 199 -34.54 19.11 13.80
N ALA A 200 -34.23 17.92 14.33
CA ALA A 200 -32.92 17.29 14.15
C ALA A 200 -32.69 16.82 12.71
N LYS A 201 -33.71 16.28 12.04
CA LYS A 201 -33.65 15.95 10.61
C LYS A 201 -33.34 17.19 9.76
N ARG A 202 -34.04 18.30 10.02
CA ARG A 202 -33.80 19.56 9.32
C ARG A 202 -32.38 20.09 9.58
N ALA A 203 -31.92 20.06 10.83
CA ALA A 203 -30.55 20.46 11.17
C ALA A 203 -29.50 19.60 10.44
N LEU A 204 -29.75 18.29 10.34
CA LEU A 204 -28.88 17.36 9.62
C LEU A 204 -28.79 17.69 8.13
N VAL A 205 -29.93 17.97 7.48
CA VAL A 205 -29.97 18.33 6.05
C VAL A 205 -29.26 19.68 5.81
N ILE A 206 -29.49 20.67 6.67
CA ILE A 206 -28.81 21.98 6.58
C ILE A 206 -27.29 21.79 6.74
N ALA A 207 -26.87 20.99 7.71
CA ALA A 207 -25.46 20.71 7.93
C ALA A 207 -24.82 19.96 6.74
N ALA A 208 -25.53 18.98 6.17
CA ALA A 208 -25.07 18.27 4.98
C ALA A 208 -24.93 19.20 3.76
N ALA A 209 -25.92 20.05 3.52
CA ALA A 209 -25.92 21.00 2.40
C ALA A 209 -24.86 22.09 2.54
N GLY A 210 -24.60 22.56 3.77
CA GLY A 210 -23.64 23.62 4.07
C GLY A 210 -22.24 23.12 4.44
N ALA A 211 -21.99 21.81 4.40
CA ALA A 211 -20.75 21.19 4.91
C ALA A 211 -20.37 21.65 6.34
N HIS A 212 -21.38 21.76 7.22
CA HIS A 212 -21.19 22.22 8.60
C HIS A 212 -20.88 21.08 9.55
N ASN A 213 -20.07 21.38 10.57
CA ASN A 213 -19.86 20.47 11.69
C ASN A 213 -21.13 20.36 12.55
N LEU A 214 -21.42 19.15 13.03
CA LEU A 214 -22.63 18.88 13.80
C LEU A 214 -22.29 18.08 15.06
N LEU A 215 -22.81 18.54 16.21
CA LEU A 215 -22.72 17.85 17.50
C LEU A 215 -24.12 17.48 17.99
N PHE A 216 -24.35 16.20 18.23
CA PHE A 216 -25.57 15.73 18.87
C PHE A 216 -25.41 15.65 20.39
N SER A 217 -26.24 16.38 21.13
CA SER A 217 -26.29 16.34 22.60
C SER A 217 -27.68 15.99 23.10
N GLY A 218 -27.77 15.15 24.14
CA GLY A 218 -29.04 14.79 24.77
C GLY A 218 -29.03 13.41 25.45
N PRO A 219 -30.11 13.06 26.18
CA PRO A 219 -30.23 11.81 26.95
C PRO A 219 -30.03 10.54 26.10
N PRO A 220 -29.54 9.42 26.66
CA PRO A 220 -29.42 8.16 25.92
C PRO A 220 -30.76 7.70 25.33
N GLY A 221 -30.74 6.94 24.23
CA GLY A 221 -31.96 6.42 23.58
C GLY A 221 -32.71 7.39 22.66
N THR A 222 -32.29 8.65 22.56
CA THR A 222 -32.97 9.70 21.75
C THR A 222 -32.73 9.63 20.23
N GLY A 223 -32.04 8.59 19.73
CA GLY A 223 -31.79 8.42 18.29
C GLY A 223 -30.59 9.18 17.72
N LYS A 224 -29.68 9.71 18.56
CA LYS A 224 -28.47 10.46 18.11
C LYS A 224 -27.59 9.67 17.14
N THR A 225 -27.22 8.44 17.50
CA THR A 225 -26.40 7.56 16.65
C THR A 225 -27.13 7.16 15.37
N LEU A 226 -28.46 6.97 15.46
CA LEU A 226 -29.31 6.67 14.32
C LEU A 226 -29.26 7.82 13.30
N LEU A 227 -29.43 9.07 13.75
CA LEU A 227 -29.32 10.26 12.89
C LEU A 227 -27.90 10.44 12.33
N ALA A 228 -26.86 10.29 13.16
CA ALA A 228 -25.47 10.47 12.74
C ALA A 228 -25.04 9.51 11.61
N SER A 229 -25.47 8.25 11.67
CA SER A 229 -25.15 7.23 10.65
C SER A 229 -25.78 7.47 9.28
N ARG A 230 -26.75 8.39 9.17
CA ARG A 230 -27.44 8.77 7.93
C ARG A 230 -26.85 10.00 7.25
N LEU A 231 -26.00 10.75 7.95
CA LEU A 231 -25.30 11.91 7.38
C LEU A 231 -24.54 11.59 6.08
N PRO A 232 -23.77 10.49 5.99
CA PRO A 232 -23.00 10.19 4.78
C PRO A 232 -23.86 10.02 3.52
N GLY A 233 -25.09 9.52 3.66
CA GLY A 233 -26.03 9.36 2.55
C GLY A 233 -26.70 10.66 2.08
N LEU A 234 -26.61 11.74 2.87
CA LEU A 234 -27.14 13.06 2.52
C LEU A 234 -26.09 13.97 1.88
N LEU A 235 -24.81 13.65 2.05
CA LEU A 235 -23.71 14.43 1.50
C LEU A 235 -23.58 14.19 -0.01
N PRO A 236 -23.07 15.17 -0.78
CA PRO A 236 -22.75 14.95 -2.18
C PRO A 236 -21.75 13.79 -2.34
N PRO A 237 -21.79 13.08 -3.48
CA PRO A 237 -20.82 12.04 -3.78
C PRO A 237 -19.41 12.63 -3.72
N LEU A 238 -18.46 11.80 -3.31
CA LEU A 238 -17.04 12.19 -3.31
C LEU A 238 -16.61 12.46 -4.74
N ASP A 239 -15.83 13.52 -4.96
CA ASP A 239 -15.07 13.62 -6.19
C ASP A 239 -13.94 12.56 -6.22
N GLU A 240 -13.29 12.39 -7.37
CA GLU A 240 -12.24 11.38 -7.53
C GLU A 240 -11.07 11.62 -6.57
N HIS A 241 -10.71 12.87 -6.32
CA HIS A 241 -9.59 13.22 -5.45
C HIS A 241 -9.90 12.88 -3.99
N GLU A 242 -11.05 13.34 -3.47
CA GLU A 242 -11.55 13.01 -2.14
C GLU A 242 -11.69 11.49 -1.97
N ALA A 243 -12.18 10.79 -2.99
CA ALA A 243 -12.34 9.34 -2.96
C ALA A 243 -11.00 8.61 -2.90
N LEU A 244 -9.97 9.08 -3.61
CA LEU A 244 -8.62 8.54 -3.55
C LEU A 244 -7.95 8.82 -2.20
N GLU A 245 -8.14 10.00 -1.61
CA GLU A 245 -7.62 10.31 -0.27
C GLU A 245 -8.23 9.39 0.79
N VAL A 246 -9.56 9.22 0.77
CA VAL A 246 -10.26 8.30 1.67
C VAL A 246 -9.75 6.87 1.50
N ALA A 247 -9.58 6.43 0.25
CA ALA A 247 -9.04 5.11 -0.07
C ALA A 247 -7.59 4.93 0.39
N ALA A 248 -6.75 5.96 0.25
CA ALA A 248 -5.36 5.96 0.69
C ALA A 248 -5.25 5.81 2.20
N ILE A 249 -6.08 6.52 2.97
CA ILE A 249 -6.16 6.35 4.43
C ILE A 249 -6.57 4.92 4.78
N GLN A 250 -7.54 4.34 4.09
CA GLN A 250 -7.98 2.97 4.33
C GLN A 250 -6.91 1.92 3.98
N SER A 251 -6.19 2.13 2.88
CA SER A 251 -5.05 1.31 2.41
C SER A 251 -3.96 1.18 3.48
N VAL A 252 -3.68 2.27 4.18
CA VAL A 252 -2.63 2.36 5.21
C VAL A 252 -3.17 1.86 6.56
N ALA A 253 -4.41 2.20 6.91
CA ALA A 253 -4.97 1.90 8.23
C ALA A 253 -5.52 0.46 8.37
N SER A 254 -5.83 -0.22 7.26
CA SER A 254 -6.49 -1.53 7.26
C SER A 254 -5.61 -2.59 6.62
N GLN A 255 -5.59 -3.80 7.19
CA GLN A 255 -4.92 -4.96 6.57
C GLN A 255 -5.79 -5.66 5.53
N VAL A 256 -7.03 -5.20 5.36
CA VAL A 256 -8.02 -5.79 4.48
C VAL A 256 -8.11 -4.94 3.22
N PRO A 257 -8.10 -5.54 2.01
CA PRO A 257 -8.33 -4.82 0.78
C PRO A 257 -9.62 -4.01 0.82
N LEU A 258 -9.65 -2.91 0.06
CA LEU A 258 -10.87 -2.15 -0.14
C LEU A 258 -11.98 -3.07 -0.65
N THR A 259 -13.19 -2.91 -0.12
CA THR A 259 -14.36 -3.70 -0.56
C THR A 259 -15.38 -2.88 -1.33
N SER A 260 -15.27 -1.56 -1.29
CA SER A 260 -16.19 -0.62 -1.94
C SER A 260 -15.53 0.74 -2.10
N TRP A 261 -15.65 1.32 -3.28
CA TRP A 261 -15.15 2.63 -3.68
C TRP A 261 -16.06 3.19 -4.80
N PRO A 262 -16.29 4.51 -4.86
CA PRO A 262 -16.03 5.50 -3.81
C PRO A 262 -17.05 5.34 -2.66
N GLN A 263 -16.58 5.38 -1.40
CA GLN A 263 -17.45 5.33 -0.21
C GLN A 263 -17.01 6.36 0.83
N ARG A 264 -17.86 7.35 1.12
CA ARG A 264 -17.67 8.28 2.22
C ARG A 264 -17.68 7.53 3.57
N PRO A 265 -16.65 7.68 4.40
CA PRO A 265 -16.47 6.87 5.59
C PRO A 265 -17.45 7.28 6.70
N PHE A 266 -17.96 6.29 7.43
CA PHE A 266 -18.63 6.50 8.70
C PHE A 266 -17.89 5.67 9.75
N ARG A 267 -17.46 6.31 10.85
CA ARG A 267 -16.74 5.63 11.93
C ARG A 267 -17.63 5.62 13.18
N GLN A 268 -17.70 4.46 13.81
CA GLN A 268 -18.31 4.27 15.13
C GLN A 268 -17.23 3.76 16.08
N PRO A 269 -16.43 4.66 16.67
CA PRO A 269 -15.39 4.27 17.63
C PRO A 269 -16.00 3.47 18.79
N HIS A 270 -15.24 2.51 19.31
CA HIS A 270 -15.65 1.78 20.50
C HIS A 270 -15.76 2.75 21.70
N HIS A 271 -16.69 2.51 22.61
CA HIS A 271 -16.93 3.40 23.76
C HIS A 271 -15.73 3.47 24.73
N SER A 272 -14.78 2.55 24.63
CA SER A 272 -13.51 2.57 25.37
C SER A 272 -12.38 3.31 24.63
N ALA A 273 -12.64 3.92 23.46
CA ALA A 273 -11.66 4.69 22.73
C ALA A 273 -11.29 5.95 23.52
N SER A 274 -9.99 6.18 23.70
CA SER A 274 -9.47 7.36 24.36
C SER A 274 -9.59 8.60 23.47
N GLY A 275 -9.55 9.80 24.06
CA GLY A 275 -9.50 11.06 23.32
C GLY A 275 -8.39 11.08 22.25
N PRO A 276 -7.14 10.71 22.57
CA PRO A 276 -6.07 10.57 21.57
C PRO A 276 -6.39 9.60 20.44
N ALA A 277 -7.05 8.47 20.71
CA ALA A 277 -7.44 7.52 19.67
C ALA A 277 -8.49 8.09 18.70
N LEU A 278 -9.35 9.00 19.16
CA LEU A 278 -10.37 9.66 18.33
C LEU A 278 -9.78 10.74 17.41
N VAL A 279 -8.70 11.40 17.84
CA VAL A 279 -8.03 12.47 17.06
C VAL A 279 -6.85 11.97 16.22
N GLY A 280 -6.62 10.66 16.16
CA GLY A 280 -5.57 10.05 15.33
C GLY A 280 -4.22 9.84 16.01
N GLY A 281 -4.10 10.05 17.32
CA GLY A 281 -2.88 9.82 18.11
C GLY A 281 -2.59 8.34 18.44
N GLY A 282 -3.03 7.41 17.61
CA GLY A 282 -2.82 5.98 17.83
C GLY A 282 -1.42 5.52 17.40
N CYS A 283 -0.74 4.71 18.23
CA CYS A 283 0.65 4.27 18.04
C CYS A 283 0.97 3.39 16.80
N ARG A 284 0.07 3.23 15.82
CA ARG A 284 0.26 2.29 14.69
C ARG A 284 0.42 2.93 13.32
N LEU A 285 0.14 4.22 13.19
CA LEU A 285 0.43 4.99 11.99
C LEU A 285 1.62 5.85 12.36
N SER A 286 2.83 5.34 12.12
CA SER A 286 4.04 6.13 12.30
C SER A 286 3.96 7.37 11.41
N ASN A 287 3.86 8.54 12.03
CA ASN A 287 4.19 9.83 11.43
C ASN A 287 5.65 9.85 10.99
#